data_AF-L8JHU3-F1
#
_entry.id   AF-L8JHU3-F1
#
_cell.length_a   1.000
_cell.length_b   1.000
_cell.length_c   1.000
_cell.angle_alpha   90.00
_cell.angle_beta   90.00
_cell.angle_gamma   90.00
#
_symmetry.space_group_name_H-M   'P 1'
#
loop_
_entity.id
_entity.type
_entity.pdbx_description
1 polymer ?
#
loop_
_entity_poly.entity_id
_entity_poly.type
_entity_poly.pdbx_seq_one_letter_code
_entity_poly.pdbx_strand_id
1 'polypeptide(L)'
;MKIKETDEAFAELKVETQFEVNPFDQTIVKESKDTNDYQIPNILMYNVANVSVSTVRGILYEKLKGTVAQDEVFPLIDLAPQFMKNQPAVK
;
A
#
# COMPACT_ATOMS: atom_id res chain seq x y z
N MET A 1 17.38 -11.98 28.46
CA MET A 1 15.91 -12.18 28.54
C MET A 1 15.57 -13.36 27.63
N LYS A 2 14.83 -14.38 28.09
CA LYS A 2 14.39 -15.49 27.23
C LYS A 2 12.98 -15.15 26.72
N ILE A 3 12.85 -14.94 25.42
CA ILE A 3 11.55 -14.73 24.77
C ILE A 3 10.84 -16.09 24.70
N LYS A 4 9.57 -16.14 25.09
CA LYS A 4 8.73 -17.34 25.03
C LYS A 4 7.67 -17.08 23.95
N GLU A 5 7.76 -17.80 22.83
CA GLU A 5 6.71 -17.78 21.82
C GLU A 5 5.44 -18.43 22.39
N THR A 6 4.32 -17.77 22.14
CA THR A 6 2.98 -18.24 22.45
C THR A 6 2.19 -18.18 21.15
N ASP A 7 1.42 -19.21 20.81
CA ASP A 7 0.55 -19.22 19.62
C ASP A 7 -0.68 -18.29 19.75
N GLU A 8 -0.61 -17.31 20.66
CA GLU A 8 -1.65 -16.35 20.94
C GLU A 8 -1.41 -15.06 20.15
N ALA A 9 -2.48 -14.49 19.59
CA ALA A 9 -2.41 -13.17 18.97
C ALA A 9 -2.08 -12.12 20.04
N PHE A 10 -0.87 -11.57 19.98
CA PHE A 10 -0.42 -10.58 20.96
C PHE A 10 -1.05 -9.19 20.74
N ALA A 11 -1.15 -8.76 19.48
CA ALA A 11 -1.70 -7.46 19.11
C ALA A 11 -2.20 -7.44 17.65
N GLU A 12 -3.11 -6.53 17.35
CA GLU A 12 -3.61 -6.26 15.99
C GLU A 12 -3.41 -4.78 15.66
N LEU A 13 -2.94 -4.48 14.45
CA LEU A 13 -2.86 -3.13 13.92
C LEU A 13 -3.85 -2.96 12.77
N LYS A 14 -4.81 -2.06 12.92
CA LYS A 14 -5.74 -1.64 11.86
C LYS A 14 -5.37 -0.26 11.38
N VAL A 15 -5.12 -0.12 10.08
CA VAL A 15 -4.76 1.15 9.45
C VAL A 15 -5.70 1.39 8.28
N GLU A 16 -6.26 2.59 8.22
CA GLU A 16 -7.00 3.09 7.06
C GLU A 16 -6.21 4.22 6.42
N THR A 17 -6.01 4.15 5.11
CA THR A 17 -5.36 5.21 4.32
C THR A 17 -6.34 5.73 3.30
N GLN A 18 -6.64 7.02 3.37
CA GLN A 18 -7.56 7.69 2.46
C GLN A 18 -6.79 8.60 1.51
N PHE A 19 -7.18 8.59 0.24
CA PHE A 19 -6.55 9.37 -0.82
C PHE A 19 -7.61 10.09 -1.64
N GLU A 20 -7.27 11.29 -2.10
CA GLU A 20 -8.08 12.09 -3.00
C GLU A 20 -7.32 12.29 -4.32
N VAL A 21 -8.00 12.10 -5.45
CA VAL A 21 -7.41 12.23 -6.78
C VAL A 21 -7.87 13.54 -7.41
N ASN A 22 -6.95 14.49 -7.55
CA ASN A 22 -7.23 15.82 -8.09
C ASN A 22 -6.21 16.19 -9.19
N PRO A 23 -6.66 16.62 -10.39
CA PRO A 23 -8.03 16.63 -10.89
C PRO A 23 -8.48 15.24 -11.40
N PHE A 24 -9.67 14.79 -11.00
CA PHE A 24 -10.21 13.46 -11.35
C PHE A 24 -10.32 13.24 -12.86
N ASP A 25 -10.92 14.20 -13.58
CA ASP A 25 -11.21 14.08 -15.02
C ASP A 25 -9.97 14.00 -15.93
N GLN A 26 -8.81 14.42 -15.43
CA GLN A 26 -7.54 14.34 -16.17
C GLN A 26 -6.75 13.09 -15.80
N THR A 27 -7.04 12.50 -14.64
CA THR A 27 -6.25 11.41 -14.06
C THR A 27 -6.91 10.05 -14.28
N ILE A 28 -8.24 10.01 -14.31
CA ILE A 28 -9.02 8.78 -14.46
C ILE A 28 -9.56 8.70 -15.88
N VAL A 29 -9.29 7.60 -16.58
CA VAL A 29 -9.70 7.42 -17.97
C VAL A 29 -11.14 6.91 -18.01
N LYS A 30 -12.04 7.61 -18.71
CA LYS A 30 -13.39 7.10 -18.94
C LYS A 30 -13.35 6.03 -20.03
N GLU A 31 -13.83 4.81 -19.74
CA GLU A 31 -13.71 3.68 -20.69
C GLU A 31 -14.65 3.80 -21.89
N SER A 32 -15.80 4.44 -21.70
CA SER A 32 -16.78 4.67 -22.77
C SER A 32 -17.51 5.99 -22.55
N LYS A 33 -17.93 6.66 -23.63
CA LYS A 33 -18.79 7.84 -23.54
C LYS A 33 -20.20 7.48 -23.07
N ASP A 34 -20.62 6.25 -23.31
CA ASP A 34 -22.00 5.77 -23.14
C ASP A 34 -22.22 5.02 -21.81
N THR A 35 -21.16 4.65 -21.09
CA THR A 35 -21.23 4.07 -19.75
C THR A 35 -20.61 5.01 -18.71
N ASN A 36 -20.99 4.85 -17.44
CA ASN A 36 -20.39 5.58 -16.31
C ASN A 36 -19.17 4.82 -15.75
N ASP A 37 -18.49 4.05 -16.59
CA ASP A 37 -17.36 3.23 -16.17
C ASP A 37 -16.06 4.04 -16.29
N TYR A 38 -15.25 3.93 -15.23
CA TYR A 38 -13.98 4.63 -15.09
C TYR A 38 -12.86 3.62 -14.89
N GLN A 39 -11.79 3.79 -15.65
CA GLN A 39 -10.57 3.03 -15.50
C GLN A 39 -9.56 3.81 -14.67
N ILE A 40 -9.19 3.23 -13.53
CA ILE A 40 -8.10 3.76 -12.71
C ILE A 40 -6.78 3.29 -13.33
N PRO A 41 -5.86 4.21 -13.70
CA PRO A 41 -4.58 3.80 -14.26
C PRO A 41 -3.77 2.93 -13.29
N ASN A 42 -3.15 1.86 -13.79
CA ASN A 42 -2.31 0.97 -12.98
C ASN A 42 -1.18 1.71 -12.26
N ILE A 43 -0.63 2.78 -12.86
CA ILE A 43 0.40 3.61 -12.22
C ILE A 43 -0.13 4.34 -10.99
N LEU A 44 -1.38 4.80 -11.01
CA LEU A 44 -2.01 5.44 -9.86
C LEU A 44 -2.23 4.41 -8.74
N MET A 45 -2.75 3.23 -9.08
CA MET A 45 -2.94 2.14 -8.12
C MET A 45 -1.62 1.68 -7.48
N TYR A 46 -0.56 1.55 -8.29
CA TYR A 46 0.78 1.24 -7.80
C TYR A 46 1.28 2.30 -6.82
N ASN A 47 1.14 3.59 -7.14
CA ASN A 47 1.58 4.66 -6.26
C ASN A 47 0.81 4.67 -4.94
N VAL A 48 -0.53 4.58 -4.99
CA VAL A 48 -1.40 4.53 -3.81
C VAL A 48 -1.00 3.34 -2.93
N ALA A 49 -0.86 2.15 -3.50
CA ALA A 49 -0.49 0.95 -2.74
C ALA A 49 0.91 1.05 -2.10
N ASN A 50 1.91 1.58 -2.83
CA ASN A 50 3.25 1.78 -2.27
C ASN A 50 3.27 2.79 -1.12
N VAL A 51 2.54 3.90 -1.25
CA VAL A 51 2.42 4.90 -0.20
C VAL A 51 1.72 4.32 1.02
N SER A 52 0.62 3.58 0.82
CA SER A 52 -0.08 2.89 1.91
C SER A 52 0.82 1.91 2.66
N VAL A 53 1.52 1.00 1.94
CA VAL A 53 2.41 0.01 2.57
C VAL A 53 3.55 0.70 3.32
N SER A 54 4.15 1.74 2.74
CA SER A 54 5.22 2.49 3.39
C SER A 54 4.72 3.22 4.65
N THR A 55 3.49 3.74 4.61
CA THR A 55 2.84 4.40 5.76
C THR A 55 2.56 3.41 6.88
N VAL A 56 1.98 2.24 6.56
CA VAL A 56 1.75 1.16 7.53
C VAL A 56 3.05 0.72 8.19
N ARG A 57 4.13 0.56 7.42
CA ARG A 57 5.46 0.22 7.95
C ARG A 57 5.98 1.30 8.91
N GLY A 58 5.83 2.58 8.58
CA GLY A 58 6.21 3.69 9.45
C GLY A 58 5.40 3.70 10.76
N ILE A 59 4.08 3.51 10.67
CA ILE A 59 3.20 3.40 11.85
C ILE A 59 3.65 2.22 12.72
N LEU A 60 3.91 1.07 12.11
CA LEU A 60 4.34 -0.13 12.84
C LEU A 60 5.67 0.10 13.56
N TYR A 61 6.66 0.70 12.89
CA TYR A 61 7.94 1.08 13.50
C TYR A 61 7.76 1.98 14.72
N GLU A 62 6.95 3.04 14.59
CA GLU A 62 6.69 3.95 15.70
C GLU A 62 5.95 3.28 16.85
N LYS A 63 5.02 2.35 16.56
CA LYS A 63 4.28 1.61 17.60
C LYS A 63 5.12 0.57 18.32
N LEU A 64 6.15 0.01 17.68
CA LEU A 64 7.04 -0.99 18.27
C LEU A 64 8.25 -0.38 18.98
N LYS A 65 8.43 0.94 18.91
CA LYS A 65 9.50 1.66 19.63
C LYS A 65 9.41 1.42 21.13
N GLY A 66 10.53 1.05 21.75
CA GLY A 66 10.62 0.69 23.17
C GLY A 66 10.16 -0.73 23.51
N THR A 67 9.76 -1.54 22.51
CA THR A 67 9.39 -2.95 22.70
C THR A 67 10.53 -3.88 22.29
N VAL A 68 10.39 -5.18 22.62
CA VAL A 68 11.33 -6.22 22.18
C VAL A 68 11.39 -6.39 20.65
N ALA A 69 10.39 -5.88 19.93
CA ALA A 69 10.29 -5.95 18.47
C ALA A 69 10.74 -4.64 17.78
N GLN A 70 11.36 -3.71 18.51
CA GLN A 70 11.82 -2.44 17.93
C GLN A 70 12.86 -2.64 16.81
N ASP A 71 13.74 -3.63 16.97
CA ASP A 71 14.86 -3.87 16.05
C ASP A 71 14.54 -4.93 14.98
N GLU A 72 13.26 -5.33 14.86
CA GLU A 72 12.79 -6.24 13.83
C GLU A 72 12.85 -5.60 12.44
N VAL A 73 13.22 -6.40 11.45
CA VAL A 73 13.34 -5.95 10.06
C VAL A 73 12.01 -6.10 9.35
N PHE A 74 11.37 -4.97 9.01
CA PHE A 74 10.13 -5.01 8.23
C PHE A 74 10.41 -5.26 6.74
N PRO A 75 9.71 -6.20 6.10
CA PRO A 75 9.93 -6.51 4.70
C PRO A 75 9.57 -5.34 3.80
N LEU A 76 10.36 -5.15 2.74
CA LEU A 76 9.99 -4.32 1.60
C LEU A 76 9.10 -5.15 0.67
N ILE A 77 7.90 -4.64 0.37
CA ILE A 77 6.97 -5.30 -0.53
C ILE A 77 7.17 -4.72 -1.93
N ASP A 78 7.60 -5.54 -2.88
CA ASP A 78 7.61 -5.15 -4.29
C ASP A 78 6.21 -5.37 -4.89
N LEU A 79 5.55 -4.25 -5.22
CA LEU A 79 4.22 -4.23 -5.81
C LEU A 79 4.25 -4.09 -7.34
N ALA A 80 5.43 -3.94 -7.95
CA ALA A 80 5.52 -3.75 -9.40
C ALA A 80 4.95 -4.95 -10.19
N PRO A 81 5.19 -6.22 -9.80
CA PRO A 81 4.65 -7.36 -10.52
C PRO A 81 3.11 -7.40 -10.64
N GLN A 82 2.39 -6.80 -9.68
CA GLN A 82 0.93 -6.80 -9.62
C GLN A 82 0.31 -5.70 -10.49
N PHE A 83 1.01 -4.56 -10.68
CA PHE A 83 0.47 -3.40 -11.38
C PHE A 83 1.16 -3.08 -12.71
N MET A 84 2.43 -3.46 -12.88
CA MET A 84 3.26 -3.03 -14.02
C MET A 84 3.45 -4.11 -15.10
N LYS A 85 2.96 -5.33 -14.89
CA LYS A 85 3.24 -6.50 -15.75
C LYS A 85 2.84 -6.33 -17.23
N ASN A 86 1.94 -5.40 -17.54
CA ASN A 86 1.36 -5.21 -18.88
C ASN A 86 1.39 -3.75 -19.39
N GLN A 87 2.25 -2.87 -18.88
CA GLN A 87 2.34 -1.52 -19.46
C GLN A 87 3.03 -1.59 -20.83
N PRO A 88 2.38 -1.16 -21.93
CA PRO A 88 3.07 -1.01 -23.20
C PRO A 88 4.19 0.02 -23.01
N ALA A 89 5.38 -0.29 -23.52
CA ALA A 89 6.50 0.64 -23.52
C ALA A 89 6.04 1.95 -24.18
N VAL A 90 6.08 3.05 -23.41
CA VAL A 90 5.89 4.39 -23.96
C VAL A 90 7.07 4.62 -24.91
N LYS A 91 6.79 4.63 -26.22
CA LYS A 91 7.77 4.97 -27.25
C LYS A 91 8.08 6.46 -27.25
#